data_AF-A0A429TBY4-F1
#
_entry.id   AF-A0A429TBY4-F1
#
_cell.length_a   1.000
_cell.length_b   1.000
_cell.length_c   1.000
_cell.angle_alpha   90.00
_cell.angle_beta   90.00
_cell.angle_gamma   90.00
#
_symmetry.space_group_name_H-M   'P 1'
#
loop_
_entity.id
_entity.type
_entity.pdbx_description
1 polymer ?
#
loop_
_entity_poly.entity_id
_entity_poly.type
_entity_poly.pdbx_seq_one_letter_code
_entity_poly.pdbx_strand_id
1 'polypeptide(L)'
;MCGTPVCSYQYRFYPPESSMFERCIGLAWCSTCRIYFGNMVYIPRKRVLVDLLACHPPEQRERILRSETRLIEFLDRQARGARG
;
A
#
# COMPACT_ATOMS: atom_id res chain seq x y z
N MET A 1 11.39 9.31 18.68
CA MET A 1 10.96 9.32 17.25
C MET A 1 12.21 9.44 16.38
N CYS A 2 12.33 8.66 15.29
CA CYS A 2 13.54 8.65 14.44
C CYS A 2 13.62 9.77 13.38
N GLY A 3 12.71 10.76 13.38
CA GLY A 3 12.75 11.95 12.50
C GLY A 3 12.54 11.70 10.99
N THR A 4 12.59 10.44 10.55
CA THR A 4 12.37 10.05 9.14
C THR A 4 10.89 10.22 8.77
N PRO A 5 10.57 10.80 7.59
CA PRO A 5 9.20 10.84 7.09
C PRO A 5 8.58 9.45 6.99
N VAL A 6 7.34 9.33 7.48
CA VAL A 6 6.56 8.10 7.39
C VAL A 6 6.02 7.96 5.97
N CYS A 7 6.27 6.81 5.36
CA CYS A 7 5.68 6.46 4.07
C CYS A 7 4.28 5.92 4.29
N SER A 8 3.36 6.19 3.36
CA SER A 8 2.00 5.68 3.43
C SER A 8 1.51 5.21 2.06
N TYR A 9 0.66 4.19 2.07
CA TYR A 9 0.06 3.65 0.86
C TYR A 9 -1.35 3.16 1.14
N GLN A 10 -2.27 3.41 0.21
CA GLN A 10 -3.67 3.01 0.32
C GLN A 10 -4.09 2.32 -0.97
N TYR A 11 -4.79 1.20 -0.86
CA TYR A 11 -5.29 0.48 -2.03
C TYR A 11 -6.65 -0.16 -1.78
N ARG A 12 -7.40 -0.35 -2.88
CA ARG A 12 -8.68 -1.07 -2.89
C ARG A 12 -8.41 -2.56 -2.77
N PHE A 13 -9.01 -3.20 -1.76
CA PHE A 13 -8.93 -4.65 -1.56
C PHE A 13 -10.09 -5.39 -2.23
N TYR A 14 -11.28 -4.80 -2.18
CA TYR A 14 -12.48 -5.37 -2.79
C TYR A 14 -12.70 -4.82 -4.21
N PRO A 15 -13.35 -5.61 -5.10
CA PRO A 15 -13.71 -5.17 -6.44
C PRO A 15 -14.78 -4.07 -6.40
N PRO A 16 -14.89 -3.22 -7.44
CA PRO A 16 -15.83 -2.10 -7.51
C PRO A 16 -17.28 -2.46 -7.20
N GLU A 17 -17.72 -3.66 -7.56
CA GLU A 17 -19.09 -4.15 -7.44
C GLU A 17 -19.44 -4.58 -6.00
N SER A 18 -18.44 -4.74 -5.14
CA SER A 18 -18.63 -5.19 -3.76
C SER A 18 -19.25 -4.09 -2.89
N SER A 19 -20.17 -4.47 -1.99
CA SER A 19 -20.67 -3.60 -0.92
C SER A 19 -19.57 -3.15 0.05
N MET A 20 -18.44 -3.87 0.10
CA MET A 20 -17.28 -3.54 0.91
C MET A 20 -16.23 -2.70 0.16
N PHE A 21 -16.52 -2.21 -1.06
CA PHE A 21 -15.55 -1.47 -1.89
C PHE A 21 -14.92 -0.26 -1.18
N GLU A 22 -15.66 0.39 -0.28
CA GLU A 22 -15.18 1.53 0.47
C GLU A 22 -14.25 1.16 1.64
N ARG A 23 -14.22 -0.12 2.04
CA ARG A 23 -13.26 -0.67 3.00
C ARG A 23 -11.95 -1.00 2.31
N CYS A 24 -11.01 -0.10 2.44
CA CYS A 24 -9.69 -0.18 1.82
C CYS A 24 -8.64 -0.58 2.85
N ILE A 25 -7.44 -0.91 2.37
CA ILE A 25 -6.29 -1.12 3.24
C ILE A 25 -5.43 0.14 3.22
N GLY A 26 -5.11 0.64 4.41
CA GLY A 26 -4.15 1.70 4.64
C GLY A 26 -2.89 1.12 5.29
N LEU A 27 -1.74 1.45 4.74
CA LEU A 27 -0.43 1.07 5.26
C LEU A 27 0.36 2.32 5.60
N ALA A 28 1.10 2.26 6.70
CA ALA A 28 2.07 3.26 7.09
C ALA A 28 3.34 2.58 7.61
N TRP A 29 4.51 3.07 7.21
CA TRP A 29 5.78 2.50 7.67
C TRP A 29 6.90 3.53 7.75
N CYS A 30 7.90 3.21 8.56
CA CYS A 30 9.17 3.94 8.60
C CYS A 30 10.30 3.06 8.07
N SER A 31 10.91 3.49 6.97
CA SER A 31 12.01 2.78 6.30
C SER A 31 13.23 2.55 7.21
N THR A 32 13.53 3.52 8.07
CA THR A 32 14.68 3.51 8.99
C THR A 32 14.42 2.63 10.20
N CYS A 33 13.30 2.87 10.89
CA CYS A 33 12.94 2.16 12.11
C CYS A 33 12.44 0.73 11.82
N ARG A 34 12.11 0.39 10.55
CA ARG A 34 11.54 -0.90 10.11
C ARG A 34 10.25 -1.30 10.85
N ILE A 35 9.53 -0.30 11.34
CA ILE A 35 8.21 -0.45 11.96
C ILE A 35 7.16 -0.17 10.90
N TYR A 36 6.11 -0.99 10.89
CA TYR A 36 4.97 -0.84 9.99
C TYR A 36 3.65 -1.07 10.72
N PHE A 37 2.59 -0.47 10.16
CA PHE A 37 1.21 -0.59 10.60
C PHE A 37 0.30 -0.71 9.38
N GLY A 38 -0.61 -1.68 9.44
CA GLY A 38 -1.69 -1.86 8.48
C GLY A 38 -3.04 -1.79 9.17
N ASN A 39 -4.00 -1.09 8.56
CA ASN A 39 -5.38 -1.04 9.05
C ASN A 39 -6.40 -0.96 7.92
N MET A 40 -7.63 -1.33 8.24
CA MET A 40 -8.76 -1.09 7.35
C MET A 40 -9.21 0.36 7.48
N VAL A 41 -9.34 1.06 6.35
CA VAL A 41 -9.71 2.48 6.28
C VAL A 41 -10.91 2.67 5.36
N TYR A 42 -11.73 3.67 5.67
CA TYR A 42 -12.84 4.06 4.82
C TYR A 42 -12.37 5.05 3.76
N ILE A 43 -12.60 4.73 2.48
CA ILE A 43 -12.29 5.60 1.36
C ILE A 43 -13.53 5.66 0.44
N PRO A 44 -14.13 6.84 0.24
CA PRO A 44 -15.32 6.99 -0.60
C PRO A 44 -15.10 6.44 -2.01
N ARG A 45 -16.14 5.84 -2.60
CA ARG A 45 -16.06 5.20 -3.93
C ARG A 45 -15.51 6.12 -5.04
N LYS A 46 -15.82 7.42 -4.98
CA LYS A 46 -15.39 8.42 -5.98
C LYS A 46 -13.91 8.83 -5.85
N ARG A 47 -13.24 8.47 -4.76
CA ARG A 47 -11.84 8.84 -4.56
C ARG A 47 -10.94 7.89 -5.35
N VAL A 48 -10.22 8.47 -6.30
CA VAL A 48 -9.18 7.79 -7.08
C VAL A 48 -7.97 7.58 -6.18
N LEU A 49 -7.44 6.35 -6.18
CA LEU A 49 -6.21 5.98 -5.49
C LEU A 49 -5.13 5.68 -6.52
N VAL A 50 -3.91 6.12 -6.24
CA VAL A 50 -2.75 5.78 -7.08
C VAL A 50 -2.43 4.31 -6.89
N ASP A 51 -2.46 3.55 -7.97
CA ASP A 51 -2.12 2.13 -7.95
C ASP A 51 -0.63 1.96 -8.30
N LEU A 52 0.21 1.91 -7.26
CA LEU A 52 1.66 1.70 -7.43
C LEU A 52 2.00 0.28 -7.91
N LEU A 53 1.03 -0.64 -7.88
CA LEU A 53 1.18 -2.01 -8.37
C LEU A 53 0.67 -2.16 -9.81
N ALA A 54 0.13 -1.11 -10.44
CA ALA A 54 -0.45 -1.17 -11.78
C ALA A 54 0.58 -1.55 -12.87
N CYS A 55 1.85 -1.25 -12.66
CA CYS A 55 2.93 -1.60 -13.60
C CYS A 55 3.32 -3.09 -13.54
N HIS A 56 2.74 -3.88 -12.62
CA HIS A 56 3.09 -5.29 -12.46
C HIS A 56 2.07 -6.24 -13.09
N PRO A 57 2.52 -7.37 -13.66
CA PRO A 57 1.64 -8.44 -14.08
C PRO A 57 0.72 -8.92 -12.94
N PRO A 58 -0.52 -9.35 -13.24
CA PRO A 58 -1.49 -9.79 -12.23
C PRO A 58 -0.95 -10.84 -11.26
N GLU A 59 -0.20 -11.83 -11.75
CA GLU A 59 0.41 -12.89 -10.93
C GLU A 59 1.42 -12.33 -9.92
N GLN A 60 2.21 -11.34 -10.35
CA GLN A 60 3.19 -10.69 -9.48
C GLN A 60 2.50 -9.81 -8.45
N ARG A 61 1.44 -9.10 -8.85
CA ARG A 61 0.59 -8.32 -7.95
C ARG A 61 -0.02 -9.20 -6.87
N GLU A 62 -0.63 -10.33 -7.23
CA GLU A 62 -1.18 -11.28 -6.26
C GLU A 62 -0.11 -11.79 -5.29
N ARG A 63 1.07 -12.15 -5.80
CA ARG A 63 2.17 -12.64 -4.96
C ARG A 63 2.64 -11.59 -3.95
N ILE A 64 2.65 -10.31 -4.32
CA ILE A 64 3.00 -9.19 -3.44
C ILE A 64 1.89 -8.98 -2.40
N LEU A 65 0.62 -8.99 -2.83
CA LEU A 65 -0.54 -8.77 -1.95
C LEU A 65 -0.80 -9.90 -0.95
N ARG A 66 -0.26 -11.11 -1.18
CA ARG A 66 -0.36 -12.25 -0.25
C ARG A 66 0.34 -12.01 1.11
N SER A 67 1.21 -11.01 1.22
CA SER A 67 1.90 -10.70 2.47
C SER A 67 2.10 -9.19 2.61
N GLU A 68 1.53 -8.62 3.67
CA GLU A 68 1.68 -7.20 3.98
C GLU A 68 3.15 -6.79 4.09
N THR A 69 3.98 -7.59 4.75
CA THR A 69 5.42 -7.33 4.88
C THR A 69 6.12 -7.27 3.52
N ARG A 70 5.81 -8.19 2.60
CA ARG A 70 6.40 -8.19 1.24
C ARG A 70 5.96 -6.98 0.44
N LEU A 71 4.70 -6.57 0.56
CA LEU A 71 4.18 -5.36 -0.06
C LEU A 71 4.92 -4.13 0.46
N ILE A 72 5.09 -4.01 1.77
CA ILE A 72 5.81 -2.88 2.37
C ILE A 72 7.27 -2.86 1.92
N GLU A 73 7.96 -4.00 1.86
CA GLU A 73 9.34 -4.07 1.36
C GLU A 73 9.49 -3.72 -0.12
N PHE A 74 8.48 -4.06 -0.93
CA PHE A 74 8.42 -3.64 -2.32
C PHE A 74 8.26 -2.11 -2.43
N LEU A 75 7.26 -1.56 -1.73
CA LEU A 75 6.97 -0.12 -1.72
C LEU A 75 8.13 0.69 -1.15
N ASP A 76 8.80 0.18 -0.11
CA ASP A 76 9.95 0.82 0.51
C ASP A 76 11.13 0.93 -0.46
N ARG A 77 11.39 -0.12 -1.24
CA ARG A 77 12.43 -0.09 -2.28
C ARG A 77 12.08 0.90 -3.39
N GLN A 78 10.83 0.95 -3.83
CA GLN A 78 10.38 1.90 -4.84
C GLN A 78 10.49 3.35 -4.33
N ALA A 79 10.10 3.61 -3.08
CA ALA A 79 10.18 4.94 -2.45
C ALA A 79 11.63 5.40 -2.18
N ARG A 80 12.59 4.48 -2.07
CA ARG A 80 14.03 4.79 -2.00
C ARG A 80 14.61 5.05 -3.39
N GLY A 81 14.21 4.28 -4.40
CA GLY A 81 14.67 4.45 -5.78
C GLY A 81 14.20 5.75 -6.44
N ALA A 82 13.01 6.26 -6.08
CA ALA A 82 12.51 7.55 -6.56
C ALA A 82 13.15 8.78 -5.88
N ARG A 83 13.97 8.58 -4.85
CA ARG A 83 14.68 9.65 -4.11
C ARG A 83 16.14 9.83 -4.56
N GLY A 84 16.60 9.04 -5.53
CA GLY A 84 17.89 9.20 -6.21
C GLY A 84 17.70 9.81 -7.58
#